data_AF-A0A2N9I110-F1
#
_entry.id   AF-A0A2N9I110-F1
#
_cell.length_a   1.000
_cell.length_b   1.000
_cell.length_c   1.000
_cell.angle_alpha   90.00
_cell.angle_beta   90.00
_cell.angle_gamma   90.00
#
_symmetry.space_group_name_H-M   'P 1'
#
loop_
_entity.id
_entity.type
_entity.pdbx_description
1 polymer ?
#
loop_
_entity_poly.entity_id
_entity_poly.type
_entity_poly.pdbx_seq_one_letter_code
_entity_poly.pdbx_strand_id
1 'polypeptide(L)'
;MGKNIVHQECLEEPGKRSRLWSFEDINNVLTENTGTEAIQGMVLKLREPKEAYWRPESFSKLHHLKLLIIDSVHLSHDPKHLPNSLRIIDWSGYPSKSFPSKSFERLKSIRLRKSPKLVETLDFTKVPVLEKLVLEDCINLPRVHPSIGVHKKLKVVSLKGCKNLKSLPSKFEMESLEILILSVAQK
;
A
#
# COMPACT_ATOMS: atom_id res chain seq x y z
N MET A 1 -3.47 22.48 13.15
CA MET A 1 -3.85 23.43 12.09
C MET A 1 -4.29 22.75 10.79
N GLY A 2 -3.51 21.85 10.16
CA GLY A 2 -3.90 21.25 8.86
C GLY A 2 -5.16 20.36 8.81
N LYS A 3 -5.51 19.65 9.90
CA LYS A 3 -6.70 18.77 9.94
C LYS A 3 -8.03 19.55 9.97
N ASN A 4 -8.05 20.69 10.67
CA ASN A 4 -9.25 21.52 10.78
C ASN A 4 -9.56 22.21 9.45
N ILE A 5 -8.54 22.59 8.68
CA ILE A 5 -8.71 23.19 7.35
C ILE A 5 -9.43 22.23 6.40
N VAL A 6 -9.06 20.94 6.41
CA VAL A 6 -9.70 19.95 5.55
C VAL A 6 -11.10 19.57 6.03
N HIS A 7 -11.36 19.60 7.34
CA HIS A 7 -12.72 19.40 7.84
C HIS A 7 -13.67 20.52 7.37
N GLN A 8 -13.16 21.75 7.21
CA GLN A 8 -13.91 22.89 6.67
C GLN A 8 -14.10 22.86 5.14
N GLU A 9 -13.44 21.94 4.41
CA GLU A 9 -13.65 21.82 2.94
C GLU A 9 -15.06 21.31 2.62
N CYS A 10 -15.60 20.39 3.43
CA CYS A 10 -16.98 19.92 3.31
C CYS A 10 -17.40 19.23 4.62
N LEU A 11 -18.22 19.90 5.43
CA LEU A 11 -18.62 19.38 6.73
C LEU A 11 -19.48 18.12 6.62
N GLU A 12 -20.38 18.07 5.63
CA GLU A 12 -21.40 17.01 5.55
C GLU A 12 -20.99 15.81 4.69
N GLU A 13 -20.12 15.99 3.70
CA GLU A 13 -19.73 14.92 2.77
C GLU A 13 -18.22 14.65 2.83
N PRO A 14 -17.76 13.70 3.67
CA PRO A 14 -16.35 13.34 3.74
C PRO A 14 -15.77 12.92 2.38
N GLY A 15 -16.58 12.32 1.50
CA GLY A 15 -16.20 11.91 0.15
C GLY A 15 -15.69 13.04 -0.75
N LYS A 16 -16.02 14.31 -0.44
CA LYS A 16 -15.62 15.51 -1.20
C LYS A 16 -14.40 16.23 -0.60
N ARG A 17 -13.87 15.77 0.53
CA ARG A 17 -12.67 16.35 1.17
C ARG A 17 -11.41 15.90 0.45
N SER A 18 -10.39 16.74 0.45
CA SER A 18 -9.08 16.43 -0.11
C SER A 18 -8.34 15.35 0.68
N ARG A 19 -8.63 15.20 1.97
CA ARG A 19 -7.98 14.21 2.84
C ARG A 19 -8.91 13.69 3.93
N LEU A 20 -8.70 12.43 4.32
CA LEU A 20 -9.45 11.76 5.39
C LEU A 20 -8.51 11.14 6.41
N TRP A 21 -8.87 11.23 7.70
CA TRP A 21 -8.10 10.65 8.82
C TRP A 21 -8.92 9.89 9.87
N SER A 22 -10.24 10.11 9.91
CA SER A 22 -11.12 9.41 10.84
C SER A 22 -11.47 8.03 10.29
N PHE A 23 -11.50 7.02 11.17
CA PHE A 23 -12.04 5.71 10.82
C PHE A 23 -13.46 5.82 10.30
N GLU A 24 -14.30 6.60 10.98
CA GLU A 24 -15.72 6.73 10.64
C GLU A 24 -15.90 7.29 9.23
N ASP A 25 -15.26 8.43 8.93
CA ASP A 25 -15.31 9.03 7.59
C ASP A 25 -14.80 8.06 6.51
N ILE A 26 -13.62 7.46 6.72
CA ILE A 26 -13.01 6.55 5.74
C ILE A 26 -13.89 5.32 5.55
N ASN A 27 -14.36 4.73 6.64
CA ASN A 27 -15.18 3.53 6.61
C ASN A 27 -16.50 3.80 5.91
N ASN A 28 -17.17 4.92 6.22
CA ASN A 28 -18.42 5.30 5.55
C ASN A 28 -18.19 5.56 4.07
N VAL A 29 -17.14 6.32 3.70
CA VAL A 29 -16.82 6.63 2.30
C VAL A 29 -16.53 5.38 1.47
N LEU A 30 -15.79 4.42 2.02
CA LEU A 30 -15.40 3.20 1.29
C LEU A 30 -16.49 2.11 1.34
N THR A 31 -17.33 2.08 2.38
CA THR A 31 -18.48 1.16 2.47
C THR A 31 -19.61 1.61 1.55
N GLU A 32 -19.90 2.92 1.51
CA GLU A 32 -20.95 3.48 0.66
C GLU A 32 -20.46 3.82 -0.77
N ASN A 33 -19.16 3.69 -1.05
CA ASN A 33 -18.54 4.03 -2.33
C ASN A 33 -18.89 5.47 -2.79
N THR A 34 -18.89 6.40 -1.84
CA THR A 34 -19.15 7.84 -2.03
C THR A 34 -17.89 8.67 -2.24
N GLY A 35 -16.72 8.02 -2.26
CA GLY A 35 -15.44 8.67 -2.50
C GLY A 35 -15.36 9.29 -3.89
N THR A 36 -14.77 10.47 -3.98
CA THR A 36 -14.64 11.24 -5.23
C THR A 36 -13.19 11.51 -5.58
N GLU A 37 -12.96 12.06 -6.77
CA GLU A 37 -11.65 12.53 -7.23
C GLU A 37 -11.08 13.68 -6.39
N ALA A 38 -11.86 14.29 -5.49
CA ALA A 38 -11.36 15.27 -4.55
C ALA A 38 -10.34 14.66 -3.57
N ILE A 39 -10.54 13.39 -3.18
CA ILE A 39 -9.69 12.71 -2.19
C ILE A 39 -8.30 12.45 -2.78
N GLN A 40 -7.30 13.08 -2.16
CA GLN A 40 -5.89 12.94 -2.50
C GLN A 40 -5.10 12.18 -1.44
N GLY A 41 -5.62 12.04 -0.21
CA GLY A 41 -4.94 11.31 0.85
C GLY A 41 -5.87 10.68 1.87
N MET A 42 -5.60 9.43 2.25
CA MET A 42 -6.31 8.73 3.31
C MET A 42 -5.28 8.16 4.28
N VAL A 43 -5.44 8.46 5.57
CA VAL A 43 -4.53 8.01 6.61
C VAL A 43 -5.34 7.46 7.77
N LEU A 44 -5.37 6.14 7.89
CA LEU A 44 -6.07 5.40 8.91
C LEU A 44 -5.06 4.65 9.78
N LYS A 45 -4.92 5.08 11.04
CA LYS A 45 -4.05 4.43 12.03
C LYS A 45 -4.85 4.21 13.31
N LEU A 46 -5.19 2.95 13.59
CA LEU A 46 -5.97 2.59 14.77
C LEU A 46 -5.08 2.00 15.86
N ARG A 47 -5.44 2.29 17.11
CA ARG A 47 -4.80 1.69 18.29
C ARG A 47 -5.11 0.20 18.38
N GLU A 48 -6.33 -0.17 18.02
CA GLU A 48 -6.84 -1.53 18.08
C GLU A 48 -7.31 -1.97 16.69
N PRO A 49 -7.10 -3.25 16.31
CA PRO A 49 -7.61 -3.79 15.06
C PRO A 49 -9.13 -3.62 14.94
N LYS A 50 -9.59 -3.18 13.77
CA LYS A 50 -11.02 -3.15 13.42
C LYS A 50 -11.29 -3.89 12.13
N GLU A 51 -12.42 -4.57 12.08
CA GLU A 51 -12.95 -5.08 10.82
C GLU A 51 -13.61 -3.96 10.03
N ALA A 52 -13.46 -4.03 8.70
CA ALA A 52 -14.15 -3.14 7.80
C ALA A 52 -14.66 -3.87 6.56
N TYR A 53 -15.83 -3.45 6.09
CA TYR A 53 -16.59 -4.08 5.02
C TYR A 53 -16.66 -3.16 3.79
N TRP A 54 -15.49 -2.69 3.35
CA TRP A 54 -15.40 -1.78 2.21
C TRP A 54 -15.79 -2.49 0.91
N ARG A 55 -16.49 -1.77 0.02
CA ARG A 55 -16.84 -2.32 -1.29
C ARG A 55 -15.58 -2.57 -2.11
N PRO A 56 -15.47 -3.70 -2.83
CA PRO A 56 -14.28 -4.03 -3.63
C PRO A 56 -13.92 -2.95 -4.67
N GLU A 57 -14.91 -2.22 -5.17
CA GLU A 57 -14.77 -1.15 -6.18
C GLU A 57 -14.54 0.24 -5.57
N SER A 58 -14.53 0.39 -4.24
CA SER A 58 -14.50 1.69 -3.55
C SER A 58 -13.31 2.59 -3.92
N PHE A 59 -12.17 1.99 -4.25
CA PHE A 59 -10.97 2.71 -4.70
C PHE A 59 -11.01 3.12 -6.18
N SER A 60 -11.99 2.65 -6.97
CA SER A 60 -12.04 2.92 -8.41
C SER A 60 -12.26 4.39 -8.74
N LYS A 61 -13.05 5.12 -7.93
CA LYS A 61 -13.39 6.54 -8.12
C LYS A 61 -12.33 7.51 -7.58
N LEU A 62 -11.34 7.01 -6.84
CA LEU A 62 -10.35 7.83 -6.14
C LEU A 62 -9.17 8.22 -7.05
N HIS A 63 -9.47 8.78 -8.22
CA HIS A 63 -8.51 8.99 -9.31
C HIS A 63 -7.31 9.88 -8.95
N HIS A 64 -7.42 10.72 -7.92
CA HIS A 64 -6.32 11.60 -7.47
C HIS A 64 -5.66 11.18 -6.14
N LEU A 65 -5.98 10.00 -5.61
CA LEU A 65 -5.40 9.49 -4.38
C LEU A 65 -3.89 9.25 -4.52
N LYS A 66 -3.10 10.07 -3.82
CA LYS A 66 -1.63 10.02 -3.82
C LYS A 66 -1.06 9.29 -2.61
N LEU A 67 -1.76 9.34 -1.48
CA LEU A 67 -1.32 8.80 -0.20
C LEU A 67 -2.38 7.86 0.38
N LEU A 68 -2.01 6.61 0.63
CA LEU A 68 -2.85 5.65 1.32
C LEU A 68 -2.06 5.02 2.48
N ILE A 69 -2.51 5.27 3.70
CA ILE A 69 -1.98 4.63 4.91
C ILE A 69 -3.12 3.92 5.61
N ILE A 70 -2.99 2.61 5.80
CA ILE A 70 -3.98 1.79 6.52
C ILE A 70 -3.22 0.89 7.50
N ASP A 71 -3.48 1.09 8.78
CA ASP A 71 -2.91 0.30 9.86
C ASP A 71 -4.00 -0.15 10.82
N SER A 72 -3.90 -1.41 11.25
CA SER A 72 -4.87 -2.05 12.15
C SER A 72 -6.30 -2.13 11.58
N VAL A 73 -6.47 -2.39 10.28
CA VAL A 73 -7.79 -2.63 9.66
C VAL A 73 -7.78 -3.93 8.88
N HIS A 74 -8.71 -4.83 9.21
CA HIS A 74 -8.89 -6.09 8.51
C HIS A 74 -10.05 -5.97 7.53
N LEU A 75 -9.76 -6.17 6.24
CA LEU A 75 -10.78 -6.18 5.20
C LEU A 75 -11.32 -7.58 4.98
N SER A 76 -12.64 -7.69 4.93
CA SER A 76 -13.35 -8.91 4.55
C SER A 76 -13.16 -9.27 3.08
N HIS A 77 -12.99 -8.25 2.23
CA HIS A 77 -12.86 -8.41 0.79
C HIS A 77 -11.62 -7.71 0.25
N ASP A 78 -11.02 -8.32 -0.78
CA ASP A 78 -9.88 -7.76 -1.48
C ASP A 78 -10.35 -6.58 -2.36
N PRO A 79 -9.64 -5.44 -2.37
CA PRO A 79 -9.96 -4.35 -3.29
C PRO A 79 -9.67 -4.78 -4.73
N LYS A 80 -10.64 -4.58 -5.63
CA LYS A 80 -10.48 -4.88 -7.07
C LYS A 80 -9.53 -3.90 -7.77
N HIS A 81 -9.42 -2.69 -7.24
CA HIS A 81 -8.64 -1.61 -7.84
C HIS A 81 -7.84 -0.84 -6.79
N LEU A 82 -6.68 -0.33 -7.18
CA LEU A 82 -5.94 0.72 -6.46
C LEU A 82 -5.68 1.89 -7.41
N PRO A 83 -5.73 3.17 -7.01
CA PRO A 83 -5.59 4.29 -7.94
C PRO A 83 -4.19 4.40 -8.57
N ASN A 84 -4.09 4.65 -9.87
CA ASN A 84 -2.78 4.80 -10.56
C ASN A 84 -2.02 6.06 -10.13
N SER A 85 -2.71 7.02 -9.52
CA SER A 85 -2.13 8.27 -9.00
C SER A 85 -1.37 8.09 -7.68
N LEU A 86 -1.41 6.89 -7.08
CA LEU A 86 -0.71 6.57 -5.85
C LEU A 86 0.78 6.87 -5.97
N ARG A 87 1.29 7.55 -4.95
CA ARG A 87 2.72 7.84 -4.76
C ARG A 87 3.28 7.09 -3.56
N ILE A 88 2.47 6.89 -2.54
CA ILE A 88 2.84 6.21 -1.30
C ILE A 88 1.67 5.31 -0.88
N ILE A 89 2.00 4.05 -0.61
CA ILE A 89 1.11 3.10 0.05
C ILE A 89 1.83 2.50 1.26
N ASP A 90 1.20 2.58 2.44
CA ASP A 90 1.62 1.93 3.68
C ASP A 90 0.43 1.15 4.25
N TRP A 91 0.43 -0.18 4.09
CA TRP A 91 -0.71 -1.02 4.43
C TRP A 91 -0.30 -2.20 5.29
N SER A 92 -0.76 -2.21 6.53
CA SER A 92 -0.64 -3.33 7.45
C SER A 92 -1.80 -4.31 7.27
N GLY A 93 -1.52 -5.60 7.10
CA GLY A 93 -2.56 -6.58 6.80
C GLY A 93 -3.15 -6.44 5.40
N TYR A 94 -2.32 -6.14 4.40
CA TYR A 94 -2.78 -6.02 3.01
C TYR A 94 -3.55 -7.27 2.58
N PRO A 95 -4.80 -7.11 2.09
CA PRO A 95 -5.72 -8.25 1.96
C PRO A 95 -5.49 -9.07 0.69
N SER A 96 -4.77 -8.57 -0.31
CA SER A 96 -4.67 -9.25 -1.61
C SER A 96 -3.46 -10.18 -1.71
N LYS A 97 -3.59 -11.21 -2.56
CA LYS A 97 -2.53 -12.19 -2.84
C LYS A 97 -1.31 -11.61 -3.55
N SER A 98 -1.53 -10.59 -4.35
CA SER A 98 -0.50 -9.85 -5.08
C SER A 98 -0.88 -8.38 -5.17
N PHE A 99 0.10 -7.53 -5.46
CA PHE A 99 -0.15 -6.15 -5.82
C PHE A 99 -0.68 -6.07 -7.27
N PRO A 100 -1.56 -5.11 -7.64
CA PRO A 100 -2.13 -5.05 -8.99
C PRO A 100 -1.07 -5.02 -10.10
N SER A 101 -1.30 -5.79 -11.17
CA SER A 101 -0.35 -5.97 -12.30
C SER A 101 -0.26 -4.79 -13.28
N LYS A 102 -1.00 -3.71 -13.01
CA LYS A 102 -1.00 -2.50 -13.84
C LYS A 102 0.19 -1.59 -13.56
N SER A 103 0.46 -0.66 -14.46
CA SER A 103 1.56 0.31 -14.31
C SER A 103 1.22 1.44 -13.33
N PHE A 104 2.15 1.76 -12.45
CA PHE A 104 2.10 2.89 -11.52
C PHE A 104 3.34 3.78 -11.68
N GLU A 105 3.28 4.66 -12.69
CA GLU A 105 4.38 5.55 -13.11
C GLU A 105 4.85 6.57 -12.05
N ARG A 106 4.09 6.72 -10.96
CA ARG A 106 4.32 7.74 -9.93
C ARG A 106 4.53 7.16 -8.53
N LEU A 107 4.46 5.83 -8.40
CA LEU A 107 4.55 5.14 -7.11
C LEU A 107 6.00 5.07 -6.64
N LYS A 108 6.30 5.80 -5.56
CA LYS A 108 7.64 5.95 -4.99
C LYS A 108 7.90 5.06 -3.79
N SER A 109 6.85 4.72 -3.03
CA SER A 109 6.99 3.92 -1.81
C SER A 109 5.87 2.90 -1.67
N ILE A 110 6.27 1.64 -1.50
CA ILE A 110 5.40 0.53 -1.11
C ILE A 110 5.89 0.02 0.24
N ARG A 111 5.01 0.09 1.24
CA ARG A 111 5.20 -0.59 2.52
C ARG A 111 4.00 -1.49 2.78
N LEU A 112 4.20 -2.80 2.74
CA LEU A 112 3.21 -3.79 3.14
C LEU A 112 3.76 -4.54 4.35
N ARG A 113 3.00 -4.56 5.44
CA ARG A 113 3.44 -5.20 6.69
C ARG A 113 2.43 -6.23 7.13
N LYS A 114 2.87 -7.28 7.83
CA LYS A 114 2.00 -8.30 8.44
C LYS A 114 0.89 -8.76 7.48
N SER A 115 1.26 -9.03 6.23
CA SER A 115 0.31 -9.29 5.13
C SER A 115 0.37 -10.79 4.77
N PRO A 116 -0.34 -11.67 5.51
CA PRO A 116 -0.22 -13.12 5.35
C PRO A 116 -0.83 -13.64 4.04
N LYS A 117 -1.73 -12.88 3.41
CA LYS A 117 -2.30 -13.26 2.12
C LYS A 117 -1.34 -13.01 0.95
N LEU A 118 -0.35 -12.13 1.11
CA LEU A 118 0.61 -11.79 0.06
C LEU A 118 1.54 -12.98 -0.24
N VAL A 119 1.41 -13.52 -1.44
CA VAL A 119 2.17 -14.67 -1.94
C VAL A 119 3.00 -14.35 -3.18
N GLU A 120 2.81 -13.18 -3.78
CA GLU A 120 3.54 -12.73 -4.96
C GLU A 120 3.73 -11.21 -4.97
N THR A 121 4.89 -10.75 -5.43
CA THR A 121 5.14 -9.32 -5.67
C THR A 121 4.82 -8.95 -7.11
N LEU A 122 4.55 -7.66 -7.38
CA LEU A 122 4.41 -7.17 -8.75
C LEU A 122 5.70 -7.31 -9.57
N ASP A 123 5.55 -7.20 -10.90
CA ASP A 123 6.67 -6.89 -11.78
C ASP A 123 7.14 -5.44 -11.55
N PHE A 124 8.35 -5.29 -11.02
CA PHE A 124 8.94 -3.98 -10.71
C PHE A 124 9.22 -3.11 -11.95
N THR A 125 9.15 -3.64 -13.18
CA THR A 125 9.17 -2.80 -14.39
C THR A 125 7.95 -1.90 -14.50
N LYS A 126 6.85 -2.26 -13.82
CA LYS A 126 5.57 -1.51 -13.78
C LYS A 126 5.55 -0.39 -12.74
N VAL A 127 6.63 -0.21 -11.97
CA VAL A 127 6.79 0.85 -10.97
C VAL A 127 8.14 1.54 -11.14
N PRO A 128 8.43 2.13 -12.32
CA PRO A 128 9.80 2.52 -12.71
C PRO A 128 10.44 3.61 -11.83
N VAL A 129 9.66 4.27 -10.97
CA VAL A 129 10.10 5.32 -10.07
C VAL A 129 10.11 4.90 -8.59
N LEU A 130 10.00 3.60 -8.31
CA LEU A 130 9.96 3.09 -6.94
C LEU A 130 11.31 3.32 -6.23
N GLU A 131 11.27 4.05 -5.12
CA GLU A 131 12.45 4.38 -4.31
C GLU A 131 12.52 3.50 -3.05
N LYS A 132 11.38 3.03 -2.55
CA LYS A 132 11.29 2.27 -1.30
C LYS A 132 10.32 1.09 -1.40
N LEU A 133 10.83 -0.09 -1.08
CA LEU A 133 10.07 -1.32 -0.92
C LEU A 133 10.29 -1.88 0.50
N VAL A 134 9.21 -2.01 1.26
CA VAL A 134 9.24 -2.61 2.60
C VAL A 134 8.15 -3.67 2.65
N LEU A 135 8.53 -4.94 2.63
CA LEU A 135 7.67 -6.09 2.83
C LEU A 135 8.11 -6.77 4.14
N GLU A 136 7.47 -6.44 5.26
CA GLU A 136 7.86 -6.97 6.56
C GLU A 136 6.79 -7.88 7.14
N ASP A 137 7.20 -9.00 7.72
CA ASP A 137 6.30 -10.02 8.26
C ASP A 137 5.28 -10.54 7.21
N CYS A 138 5.63 -10.52 5.92
CA CYS A 138 4.88 -11.17 4.85
C CYS A 138 5.21 -12.68 4.84
N ILE A 139 4.69 -13.39 5.84
CA ILE A 139 5.13 -14.75 6.19
C ILE A 139 4.94 -15.80 5.08
N ASN A 140 4.02 -15.59 4.14
CA ASN A 140 3.70 -16.54 3.08
C ASN A 140 4.32 -16.18 1.71
N LEU A 141 5.15 -15.12 1.64
CA LEU A 141 5.81 -14.72 0.41
C LEU A 141 6.98 -15.67 0.09
N PRO A 142 6.90 -16.50 -0.96
CA PRO A 142 7.92 -17.51 -1.24
C PRO A 142 9.10 -16.96 -2.06
N ARG A 143 8.85 -15.91 -2.86
CA ARG A 143 9.81 -15.30 -3.78
C ARG A 143 9.49 -13.83 -4.03
N VAL A 144 10.50 -13.05 -4.38
CA VAL A 144 10.33 -11.70 -4.94
C VAL A 144 10.55 -11.75 -6.45
N HIS A 145 9.76 -10.98 -7.21
CA HIS A 145 9.85 -10.93 -8.66
C HIS A 145 11.27 -10.53 -9.10
N PRO A 146 11.91 -11.25 -10.05
CA PRO A 146 13.32 -11.03 -10.40
C PRO A 146 13.67 -9.62 -10.85
N SER A 147 12.72 -8.89 -11.45
CA SER A 147 12.94 -7.51 -11.92
C SER A 147 13.30 -6.52 -10.81
N ILE A 148 13.14 -6.86 -9.53
CA ILE A 148 13.68 -6.04 -8.43
C ILE A 148 15.20 -5.90 -8.55
N GLY A 149 15.90 -6.94 -9.02
CA GLY A 149 17.35 -7.00 -9.10
C GLY A 149 17.96 -5.98 -10.06
N VAL A 150 17.20 -5.46 -11.02
CA VAL A 150 17.66 -4.48 -12.03
C VAL A 150 17.01 -3.10 -11.86
N HIS A 151 16.32 -2.87 -10.73
CA HIS A 151 15.56 -1.65 -10.53
C HIS A 151 16.46 -0.46 -10.14
N LYS A 152 16.68 0.45 -11.09
CA LYS A 152 17.69 1.52 -10.97
C LYS A 152 17.43 2.59 -9.90
N LYS A 153 16.17 2.78 -9.48
CA LYS A 153 15.78 3.83 -8.52
C LYS A 153 15.52 3.34 -7.10
N LEU A 154 15.57 2.02 -6.86
CA LEU A 154 15.29 1.47 -5.54
C LEU A 154 16.45 1.79 -4.60
N LYS A 155 16.14 2.50 -3.51
CA LYS A 155 17.10 2.90 -2.47
C LYS A 155 16.99 2.03 -1.23
N VAL A 156 15.77 1.63 -0.88
CA VAL A 156 15.49 0.87 0.34
C VAL A 156 14.71 -0.37 0.00
N VAL A 157 15.23 -1.54 0.38
CA VAL A 157 14.56 -2.83 0.31
C VAL A 157 14.61 -3.48 1.69
N SER A 158 13.45 -3.74 2.28
CA SER A 158 13.32 -4.54 3.51
C SER A 158 12.38 -5.71 3.27
N LEU A 159 12.87 -6.92 3.54
CA LEU A 159 12.15 -8.19 3.51
C LEU A 159 12.16 -8.87 4.90
N LYS A 160 12.34 -8.07 5.96
CA LYS A 160 12.48 -8.56 7.34
C LYS A 160 11.27 -9.38 7.77
N GLY A 161 11.50 -10.55 8.36
CA GLY A 161 10.42 -11.40 8.89
C GLY A 161 9.62 -12.16 7.83
N CYS A 162 10.00 -12.11 6.54
CA CYS A 162 9.44 -12.96 5.49
C CYS A 162 9.96 -14.40 5.60
N LYS A 163 9.34 -15.21 6.47
CA LYS A 163 9.84 -16.53 6.86
C LYS A 163 9.89 -17.58 5.73
N ASN A 164 8.95 -17.53 4.79
CA ASN A 164 8.90 -18.48 3.67
C ASN A 164 9.69 -18.02 2.44
N LEU A 165 10.43 -16.92 2.52
CA LEU A 165 11.17 -16.40 1.38
C LEU A 165 12.35 -17.33 1.04
N LYS A 166 12.22 -18.06 -0.07
CA LYS A 166 13.19 -19.07 -0.53
C LYS A 166 14.10 -18.56 -1.64
N SER A 167 13.62 -17.60 -2.43
CA SER A 167 14.41 -17.06 -3.55
C SER A 167 14.37 -15.55 -3.63
N LEU A 168 15.56 -15.03 -3.91
CA LEU A 168 15.85 -13.66 -4.31
C LEU A 168 16.40 -13.69 -5.75
N PRO A 169 16.43 -12.55 -6.47
CA PRO A 169 17.14 -12.47 -7.73
C PRO A 169 18.59 -12.93 -7.57
N SER A 170 19.11 -13.65 -8.56
CA SER A 170 20.50 -14.13 -8.55
C SER A 170 21.53 -13.00 -8.66
N LYS A 171 21.12 -11.82 -9.18
CA LYS A 171 21.96 -10.64 -9.31
C LYS A 171 21.19 -9.39 -8.91
N PHE A 172 21.90 -8.49 -8.24
CA PHE A 172 21.44 -7.16 -7.88
C PHE A 172 22.31 -6.13 -8.61
N GLU A 173 21.81 -5.64 -9.74
CA GLU A 173 22.35 -4.53 -10.54
C GLU A 173 21.58 -3.25 -10.18
N MET A 174 21.47 -2.98 -8.87
CA MET A 174 20.72 -1.84 -8.33
C MET A 174 21.68 -0.70 -7.98
N GLU A 175 21.85 0.25 -8.91
CA GLU A 175 22.80 1.37 -8.78
C GLU A 175 22.49 2.34 -7.61
N SER A 176 21.20 2.50 -7.26
CA SER A 176 20.76 3.45 -6.22
C SER A 176 20.56 2.81 -4.84
N LEU A 177 20.85 1.52 -4.65
CA LEU A 177 20.52 0.83 -3.40
C LEU A 177 21.39 1.36 -2.24
N GLU A 178 20.73 1.87 -1.20
CA GLU A 178 21.35 2.40 0.01
C GLU A 178 21.16 1.44 1.19
N ILE A 179 19.99 0.78 1.29
CA ILE A 179 19.62 -0.08 2.43
C ILE A 179 18.99 -1.37 1.93
N LEU A 180 19.57 -2.51 2.33
CA LEU A 180 19.03 -3.85 2.11
C LEU A 180 18.91 -4.62 3.42
N ILE A 181 17.69 -5.00 3.80
CA ILE A 181 17.40 -5.78 5.00
C ILE A 181 16.72 -7.09 4.58
N LEU A 182 17.41 -8.21 4.79
CA LEU A 182 16.91 -9.55 4.41
C LEU A 182 16.61 -10.46 5.60
N SER A 183 16.78 -9.97 6.85
CA SER A 183 16.77 -10.82 8.04
C SER A 183 15.53 -11.72 8.11
N VAL A 184 15.74 -13.00 7.80
CA VAL A 184 14.77 -14.08 8.01
C VAL A 184 14.86 -14.41 9.50
N ALA A 185 13.81 -14.10 10.25
CA ALA A 185 13.78 -14.47 11.66
C ALA A 185 13.64 -16.00 11.74
N GLN A 186 14.77 -16.70 11.92
CA GLN A 186 14.78 -18.09 12.36
C GLN A 186 14.22 -18.14 13.78
N LYS A 187 13.14 -18.92 13.96
CA LYS A 187 12.74 -19.51 15.22
C LYS A 187 12.28 -20.92 14.93
#